data_AF-A0A2N6FSE4-F1
#
_entry.id   AF-A0A2N6FSE4-F1
#
_cell.length_a   1.000
_cell.length_b   1.000
_cell.length_c   1.000
_cell.angle_alpha   90.00
_cell.angle_beta   90.00
_cell.angle_gamma   90.00
#
_symmetry.space_group_name_H-M   'P 1'
#
loop_
_entity.id
_entity.type
_entity.pdbx_description
1 polymer ?
#
loop_
_entity_poly.entity_id
_entity_poly.type
_entity_poly.pdbx_seq_one_letter_code
_entity_poly.pdbx_strand_id
1 'polypeptide(L)'
;SLFIEATDATAVPAGGALAVDRDDFSAYISNKITSNPQIELIREEVIKLPEEGNIILASGPLTSDALSADLARLTGSEHLYFYDAIAPIVEADSIDFNIAWRASRYGKGGDDYINCPLDKLQYEEFVQALIDADKVNARDFEKLIHFEGCMPIEEMAIRGPQTLAFGPMKPVGLPDPRTGKTPYAVIQLRQDNRHASLYNLVGFQTRLTYPEQQRIFRTIPGLEQARFARLGSMHRNTFVNAPNCLTRTLQLKAAPHIRLAGQISGVEGYVESAACGLLAGLFTAWSLRGAKEPSPPAETALGALLAHLAEAEADSFQPMNINYGLFPPLELKRKMKRADRRLAMADRALIAAEEWWAPIRERRRVNQN
;
A
#
# COMPACT_ATOMS: atom_id res chain seq x y z
N SER A 1 21.32 0.95 3.81
CA SER A 1 20.31 -0.06 3.42
C SER A 1 20.46 -0.26 1.92
N LEU A 2 20.49 -1.50 1.41
CA LEU A 2 20.62 -1.75 -0.04
C LEU A 2 19.45 -1.11 -0.82
N PHE A 3 18.24 -1.14 -0.26
CA PHE A 3 17.06 -0.55 -0.89
C PHE A 3 17.23 0.96 -1.08
N ILE A 4 17.58 1.69 0.00
CA ILE A 4 17.79 3.15 -0.07
C ILE A 4 18.99 3.51 -0.94
N GLU A 5 20.08 2.73 -0.88
CA GLU A 5 21.24 2.90 -1.77
C GLU A 5 20.85 2.81 -3.25
N ALA A 6 20.03 1.81 -3.62
CA ALA A 6 19.50 1.69 -4.97
C ALA A 6 18.56 2.85 -5.32
N THR A 7 17.73 3.29 -4.37
CA THR A 7 16.82 4.43 -4.55
C THR A 7 17.59 5.71 -4.86
N ASP A 8 18.62 6.03 -4.09
CA ASP A 8 19.44 7.22 -4.29
C ASP A 8 20.19 7.15 -5.64
N ALA A 9 20.70 5.97 -6.01
CA ALA A 9 21.44 5.76 -7.25
C ALA A 9 20.57 5.89 -8.52
N THR A 10 19.26 5.75 -8.39
CA THR A 10 18.31 5.68 -9.53
C THR A 10 17.20 6.72 -9.43
N ALA A 11 17.42 7.75 -8.59
CA ALA A 11 16.42 8.76 -8.29
C ALA A 11 16.04 9.59 -9.53
N VAL A 12 14.74 9.85 -9.69
CA VAL A 12 14.18 10.70 -10.75
C VAL A 12 13.36 11.84 -10.16
N PRO A 13 13.22 13.00 -10.85
CA PRO A 13 12.43 14.11 -10.35
C PRO A 13 10.96 13.73 -10.12
N ALA A 14 10.42 14.02 -8.92
CA ALA A 14 9.04 13.66 -8.55
C ALA A 14 8.36 14.62 -7.55
N GLY A 15 8.50 15.94 -7.76
CA GLY A 15 7.63 16.93 -7.08
C GLY A 15 7.67 16.90 -5.54
N GLY A 16 8.81 16.53 -4.95
CA GLY A 16 9.00 16.43 -3.50
C GLY A 16 8.84 15.01 -2.93
N ALA A 17 8.44 14.03 -3.74
CA ALA A 17 8.55 12.61 -3.41
C ALA A 17 9.90 12.04 -3.85
N LEU A 18 10.30 10.93 -3.22
CA LEU A 18 11.41 10.12 -3.69
C LEU A 18 10.88 9.07 -4.67
N ALA A 19 11.23 9.22 -5.95
CA ALA A 19 10.88 8.29 -7.01
C ALA A 19 12.14 7.78 -7.70
N VAL A 20 12.02 6.65 -8.39
CA VAL A 20 13.12 5.98 -9.08
C VAL A 20 12.76 5.64 -10.51
N ASP A 21 13.76 5.53 -11.36
CA ASP A 21 13.64 4.73 -12.58
C ASP A 21 13.49 3.25 -12.18
N ARG A 22 12.40 2.61 -12.60
CA ARG A 22 12.03 1.27 -12.13
C ARG A 22 12.97 0.20 -12.65
N ASP A 23 13.40 0.32 -13.91
CA ASP A 23 14.22 -0.68 -14.56
C ASP A 23 15.63 -0.60 -13.98
N ASP A 24 16.18 0.60 -13.87
CA ASP A 24 17.51 0.82 -13.26
C ASP A 24 17.53 0.40 -11.78
N PHE A 25 16.49 0.73 -11.02
CA PHE A 25 16.38 0.34 -9.61
C PHE A 25 16.39 -1.17 -9.43
N SER A 26 15.57 -1.88 -10.22
CA SER A 26 15.46 -3.33 -10.16
C SER A 26 16.75 -4.03 -10.60
N ALA A 27 17.42 -3.49 -11.63
CA ALA A 27 18.71 -3.98 -12.11
C ALA A 27 19.80 -3.78 -11.07
N TYR A 28 19.85 -2.62 -10.41
CA TYR A 28 20.81 -2.33 -9.36
C TYR A 28 20.75 -3.34 -8.20
N ILE A 29 19.56 -3.58 -7.66
CA ILE A 29 19.35 -4.54 -6.57
C ILE A 29 19.70 -5.95 -7.02
N SER A 30 19.22 -6.36 -8.20
CA SER A 30 19.47 -7.69 -8.75
C SER A 30 20.97 -7.96 -8.91
N ASN A 31 21.72 -6.99 -9.43
CA ASN A 31 23.17 -7.10 -9.59
C ASN A 31 23.87 -7.25 -8.23
N LYS A 32 23.52 -6.44 -7.23
CA LYS A 32 24.11 -6.50 -5.89
C LYS A 32 23.85 -7.83 -5.18
N ILE A 33 22.67 -8.43 -5.39
CA ILE A 33 22.31 -9.73 -4.82
C ILE A 33 23.07 -10.85 -5.55
N THR A 34 23.00 -10.87 -6.89
CA THR A 34 23.59 -11.93 -7.72
C THR A 34 25.12 -11.94 -7.69
N SER A 35 25.76 -10.79 -7.46
CA SER A 35 27.22 -10.70 -7.35
C SER A 35 27.75 -10.99 -5.95
N ASN A 36 26.90 -11.25 -4.96
CA ASN A 36 27.34 -11.47 -3.58
C ASN A 36 27.75 -12.94 -3.37
N PRO A 37 29.01 -13.24 -3.01
CA PRO A 37 29.47 -14.62 -2.87
C PRO A 37 28.84 -15.38 -1.69
N GLN A 38 28.16 -14.69 -0.78
CA GLN A 38 27.43 -15.31 0.34
C GLN A 38 25.96 -15.57 0.03
N ILE A 39 25.49 -15.27 -1.19
CA ILE A 39 24.11 -15.47 -1.62
C ILE A 39 24.09 -16.44 -2.80
N GLU A 40 23.43 -17.57 -2.63
CA GLU A 40 23.07 -18.46 -3.72
C GLU A 40 21.67 -18.08 -4.23
N LEU A 41 21.54 -17.84 -5.53
CA LEU A 41 20.25 -17.53 -6.17
C LEU A 41 19.69 -18.78 -6.86
N ILE A 42 18.59 -19.30 -6.33
CA ILE A 42 17.85 -20.42 -6.92
C ILE A 42 16.55 -19.87 -7.51
N ARG A 43 16.29 -20.18 -8.79
CA ARG A 43 15.10 -19.73 -9.53
C ARG A 43 14.08 -20.86 -9.61
N GLU A 44 13.33 -21.03 -8.53
CA GLU A 44 12.27 -22.04 -8.42
C GLU A 44 11.06 -21.49 -7.68
N GLU A 45 9.90 -22.12 -7.92
CA GLU A 45 8.71 -21.85 -7.11
C GLU A 45 8.77 -22.67 -5.82
N VAL A 46 8.74 -21.99 -4.68
CA VAL A 46 8.59 -22.63 -3.38
C VAL A 46 7.10 -22.86 -3.12
N ILE A 47 6.64 -24.10 -3.25
CA ILE A 47 5.23 -24.47 -3.10
C ILE A 47 4.87 -24.97 -1.69
N LYS A 48 5.86 -25.19 -0.82
CA LYS A 48 5.70 -25.64 0.57
C LYS A 48 6.69 -24.91 1.47
N LEU A 49 6.28 -24.63 2.70
CA LEU A 49 7.15 -24.06 3.72
C LEU A 49 8.22 -25.08 4.13
N PRO A 50 9.51 -24.72 4.14
CA PRO A 50 10.55 -25.60 4.63
C PRO A 50 10.32 -26.02 6.09
N GLU A 51 10.47 -27.31 6.38
CA GLU A 51 10.22 -27.88 7.72
C GLU A 51 11.35 -27.55 8.72
N GLU A 52 12.56 -27.28 8.23
CA GLU A 52 13.75 -27.02 9.03
C GLU A 52 14.54 -25.81 8.53
N GLY A 53 15.50 -25.35 9.34
CA GLY A 53 16.36 -24.21 9.02
C GLY A 53 15.79 -22.87 9.49
N ASN A 54 16.51 -21.78 9.21
CA ASN A 54 16.07 -20.42 9.55
C ASN A 54 15.53 -19.75 8.29
N ILE A 55 14.21 -19.59 8.23
CA ILE A 55 13.51 -19.19 7.01
C ILE A 55 12.99 -17.77 7.15
N ILE A 56 13.13 -16.97 6.09
CA ILE A 56 12.43 -15.70 5.92
C ILE A 56 11.56 -15.82 4.68
N LEU A 57 10.24 -15.84 4.87
CA LEU A 57 9.26 -15.85 3.79
C LEU A 57 8.90 -14.42 3.41
N ALA A 58 9.21 -14.03 2.17
CA ALA A 58 9.00 -12.67 1.64
C ALA A 58 8.38 -12.68 0.23
N SER A 59 7.37 -13.52 0.00
CA SER A 59 6.73 -13.74 -1.30
C SER A 59 5.82 -12.60 -1.77
N GLY A 60 5.53 -11.62 -0.91
CA GLY A 60 4.76 -10.44 -1.25
C GLY A 60 3.26 -10.72 -1.52
N PRO A 61 2.56 -9.76 -2.16
CA PRO A 61 1.09 -9.81 -2.28
C PRO A 61 0.60 -10.98 -3.09
N LEU A 62 1.32 -11.30 -4.16
CA LEU A 62 1.01 -12.36 -5.11
C LEU A 62 1.66 -13.70 -4.72
N THR A 63 1.62 -14.03 -3.43
CA THR A 63 2.04 -15.36 -2.96
C THR A 63 1.26 -16.44 -3.71
N SER A 64 1.94 -17.46 -4.22
CA SER A 64 1.30 -18.48 -5.06
C SER A 64 0.23 -19.26 -4.31
N ASP A 65 -0.71 -19.87 -5.04
CA ASP A 65 -1.84 -20.58 -4.46
C ASP A 65 -1.38 -21.73 -3.55
N ALA A 66 -0.37 -22.49 -3.98
CA ALA A 66 0.19 -23.61 -3.23
C ALA A 66 0.85 -23.15 -1.92
N LEU A 67 1.70 -22.12 -2.00
CA LEU A 67 2.38 -21.58 -0.82
C LEU A 67 1.40 -20.91 0.16
N SER A 68 0.40 -20.20 -0.36
CA SER A 68 -0.66 -19.61 0.45
C SER A 68 -1.48 -20.68 1.18
N ALA A 69 -1.80 -21.80 0.51
CA ALA A 69 -2.53 -22.91 1.12
C ALA A 69 -1.71 -23.57 2.23
N ASP A 70 -0.41 -23.75 2.04
CA ASP A 70 0.46 -24.34 3.07
C ASP A 70 0.67 -23.40 4.25
N LEU A 71 0.81 -22.09 4.01
CA LEU A 71 0.83 -21.09 5.07
C LEU A 71 -0.50 -21.07 5.85
N ALA A 72 -1.64 -21.11 5.17
CA ALA A 72 -2.96 -21.20 5.80
C ALA A 72 -3.11 -22.46 6.67
N ARG A 73 -2.60 -23.61 6.22
CA ARG A 73 -2.58 -24.85 7.01
C ARG A 73 -1.78 -24.69 8.31
N LEU A 74 -0.69 -23.94 8.26
CA LEU A 74 0.18 -23.71 9.41
C LEU A 74 -0.38 -22.65 10.37
N THR A 75 -0.95 -21.57 9.84
CA THR A 75 -1.40 -20.42 10.65
C THR A 75 -2.86 -20.47 11.06
N GLY A 76 -3.67 -21.33 10.43
CA GLY A 76 -5.13 -21.24 10.44
C GLY A 76 -5.61 -20.40 9.25
N SER A 77 -6.57 -20.93 8.48
CA SER A 77 -7.12 -20.28 7.28
C SER A 77 -7.84 -18.96 7.58
N GLU A 78 -8.45 -18.86 8.75
CA GLU A 78 -9.12 -17.68 9.29
C GLU A 78 -8.16 -16.53 9.59
N HIS A 79 -6.85 -16.81 9.60
CA HIS A 79 -5.79 -15.85 9.85
C HIS A 79 -5.01 -15.51 8.58
N LEU A 80 -5.43 -16.00 7.41
CA LEU A 80 -4.95 -15.51 6.12
C LEU A 80 -6.02 -14.62 5.50
N TYR A 81 -5.63 -13.39 5.21
CA TYR A 81 -6.47 -12.44 4.51
C TYR A 81 -6.01 -12.29 3.07
N PHE A 82 -6.99 -12.06 2.21
CA PHE A 82 -6.79 -11.64 0.84
C PHE A 82 -7.38 -10.23 0.73
N TYR A 83 -6.83 -9.40 -0.14
CA TYR A 83 -7.52 -8.39 -0.97
C TYR A 83 -6.88 -6.99 -0.99
N ASP A 84 -6.73 -6.49 -2.21
CA ASP A 84 -6.69 -5.08 -2.56
C ASP A 84 -7.50 -4.90 -3.85
N ALA A 85 -8.28 -3.83 -3.96
CA ALA A 85 -9.11 -3.57 -5.13
C ALA A 85 -8.37 -2.59 -6.06
N ILE A 86 -8.31 -2.89 -7.35
CA ILE A 86 -7.61 -2.04 -8.33
C ILE A 86 -8.65 -1.18 -9.05
N ALA A 87 -8.30 0.08 -9.33
CA ALA A 87 -9.16 0.98 -10.09
C ALA A 87 -8.99 0.81 -11.62
N PRO A 88 -10.05 1.08 -12.41
CA PRO A 88 -9.97 1.06 -13.88
C PRO A 88 -8.98 2.07 -14.47
N ILE A 89 -8.53 1.77 -15.68
CA ILE A 89 -7.70 2.64 -16.54
C ILE A 89 -8.41 2.85 -17.87
N VAL A 90 -8.50 4.11 -18.30
CA VAL A 90 -9.11 4.52 -19.57
C VAL A 90 -8.06 5.09 -20.53
N GLU A 91 -8.32 4.95 -21.83
CA GLU A 91 -7.50 5.53 -22.89
C GLU A 91 -7.80 7.03 -23.04
N ALA A 92 -6.74 7.85 -23.15
CA ALA A 92 -6.84 9.31 -23.15
C ALA A 92 -7.67 9.88 -24.30
N ASP A 93 -7.59 9.27 -25.48
CA ASP A 93 -8.31 9.68 -26.71
C ASP A 93 -9.78 9.26 -26.72
N SER A 94 -10.24 8.53 -25.70
CA SER A 94 -11.65 8.19 -25.49
C SER A 94 -12.37 9.12 -24.51
N ILE A 95 -11.67 10.11 -23.95
CA ILE A 95 -12.20 11.09 -23.00
C ILE A 95 -12.71 12.32 -23.76
N ASP A 96 -13.93 12.77 -23.48
CA ASP A 96 -14.48 14.01 -24.06
C ASP A 96 -14.04 15.24 -23.25
N PHE A 97 -13.05 15.95 -23.79
CA PHE A 97 -12.52 17.19 -23.23
C PHE A 97 -13.39 18.43 -23.49
N ASN A 98 -14.53 18.31 -24.18
CA ASN A 98 -15.55 19.36 -24.15
C ASN A 98 -16.31 19.38 -22.82
N ILE A 99 -16.20 18.30 -22.04
CA ILE A 99 -16.81 18.14 -20.72
C ILE A 99 -15.74 18.07 -19.64
N ALA A 100 -14.76 17.17 -19.79
CA ALA A 100 -13.68 17.00 -18.84
C ALA A 100 -12.61 18.08 -19.00
N TRP A 101 -11.92 18.44 -17.92
CA TRP A 101 -10.84 19.44 -17.97
C TRP A 101 -9.63 19.05 -17.13
N ARG A 102 -8.47 19.58 -17.51
CA ARG A 102 -7.23 19.40 -16.75
C ARG A 102 -7.11 20.46 -15.67
N ALA A 103 -6.86 20.03 -14.43
CA ALA A 103 -6.56 20.93 -13.32
C ALA A 103 -6.13 20.13 -12.08
N SER A 104 -5.17 20.68 -11.34
CA SER A 104 -4.92 20.29 -9.96
C SER A 104 -5.75 21.15 -8.98
N ARG A 105 -6.04 20.59 -7.80
CA ARG A 105 -6.80 21.30 -6.77
C ARG A 105 -6.11 22.61 -6.37
N TYR A 106 -6.89 23.69 -6.30
CA TYR A 106 -6.40 25.03 -5.96
C TYR A 106 -5.34 25.58 -6.93
N GLY A 107 -5.19 25.01 -8.13
CA GLY A 107 -4.17 25.41 -9.11
C GLY A 107 -2.74 25.15 -8.68
N LYS A 108 -2.51 24.32 -7.64
CA LYS A 108 -1.17 23.95 -7.18
C LYS A 108 -0.76 22.63 -7.81
N GLY A 109 0.35 22.63 -8.56
CA GLY A 109 0.90 21.41 -9.19
C GLY A 109 0.64 21.26 -10.69
N GLY A 110 0.18 22.30 -11.40
CA GLY A 110 -0.07 22.19 -12.84
C GLY A 110 -1.31 21.35 -13.18
N ASP A 111 -1.28 20.69 -14.34
CA ASP A 111 -2.42 20.02 -15.01
C ASP A 111 -2.38 18.49 -14.92
N ASP A 112 -1.94 17.97 -13.76
CA ASP A 112 -1.63 16.55 -13.52
C ASP A 112 -2.86 15.62 -13.52
N TYR A 113 -4.07 16.18 -13.39
CA TYR A 113 -5.33 15.43 -13.30
C TYR A 113 -6.33 15.89 -14.35
N ILE A 114 -7.06 14.93 -14.92
CA ILE A 114 -8.29 15.17 -15.68
C ILE A 114 -9.47 15.09 -14.69
N ASN A 115 -10.42 16.00 -14.81
CA ASN A 115 -11.54 16.13 -13.91
C ASN A 115 -12.85 15.97 -14.71
N CYS A 116 -13.67 14.99 -14.32
CA CYS A 116 -14.99 14.74 -14.88
C CYS A 116 -16.05 15.23 -13.88
N PRO A 117 -16.84 16.27 -14.20
CA PRO A 117 -17.80 16.84 -13.27
C PRO A 117 -19.09 16.03 -13.24
N LEU A 118 -19.73 15.96 -12.07
CA LEU A 118 -21.10 15.51 -11.93
C LEU A 118 -21.94 16.62 -11.31
N ASP A 119 -23.14 16.82 -11.84
CA ASP A 119 -24.19 17.52 -11.13
C ASP A 119 -24.80 16.64 -10.03
N LYS A 120 -25.74 17.20 -9.26
CA LYS A 120 -26.35 16.49 -8.13
C LYS A 120 -27.14 15.26 -8.57
N LEU A 121 -27.92 15.36 -9.66
CA LEU A 121 -28.76 14.27 -10.12
C LEU A 121 -27.88 13.12 -10.67
N GLN A 122 -26.90 13.47 -11.51
CA GLN A 122 -25.92 12.52 -12.04
C GLN A 122 -25.16 11.80 -10.92
N TYR A 123 -24.78 12.52 -9.87
CA TYR A 123 -24.13 11.91 -8.71
C TYR A 123 -25.05 10.95 -7.96
N GLU A 124 -26.30 11.34 -7.70
CA GLU A 124 -27.27 10.50 -6.99
C GLU A 124 -27.57 9.22 -7.78
N GLU A 125 -27.75 9.33 -9.11
CA GLU A 125 -27.92 8.19 -10.01
C GLU A 125 -26.67 7.30 -10.05
N PHE A 126 -25.48 7.89 -10.09
CA PHE A 126 -24.21 7.15 -10.07
C PHE A 126 -24.03 6.36 -8.76
N VAL A 127 -24.28 6.99 -7.61
CA VAL A 127 -24.23 6.33 -6.29
C VAL A 127 -25.24 5.18 -6.22
N GLN A 128 -26.47 5.40 -6.66
CA GLN A 128 -27.50 4.37 -6.65
C GLN A 128 -27.10 3.19 -7.56
N ALA A 129 -26.57 3.49 -8.75
CA ALA A 129 -26.11 2.48 -9.68
C ALA A 129 -24.98 1.62 -9.09
N LEU A 130 -24.06 2.20 -8.31
CA LEU A 130 -23.00 1.44 -7.60
C LEU A 130 -23.55 0.52 -6.51
N ILE A 131 -24.56 0.98 -5.77
CA ILE A 131 -25.19 0.21 -4.68
C ILE A 131 -25.86 -1.05 -5.26
N ASP A 132 -26.63 -0.86 -6.33
CA ASP A 132 -27.47 -1.88 -6.97
C ASP A 132 -26.71 -2.85 -7.88
N ALA A 133 -25.45 -2.55 -8.20
CA ALA A 133 -24.68 -3.29 -9.18
C ALA A 133 -24.30 -4.71 -8.76
N ASP A 134 -24.19 -5.59 -9.75
CA ASP A 134 -23.64 -6.93 -9.55
C ASP A 134 -22.15 -6.89 -9.20
N LYS A 135 -21.79 -7.62 -8.16
CA LYS A 135 -20.43 -7.67 -7.60
C LYS A 135 -19.86 -9.07 -7.76
N VAL A 136 -18.56 -9.16 -7.94
CA VAL A 136 -17.85 -10.45 -7.88
C VAL A 136 -17.92 -10.95 -6.43
N ASN A 137 -18.41 -12.18 -6.25
CA ASN A 137 -18.48 -12.82 -4.94
C ASN A 137 -17.07 -13.21 -4.46
N ALA A 138 -16.82 -13.00 -3.17
CA ALA A 138 -15.71 -13.64 -2.47
C ALA A 138 -15.98 -15.16 -2.39
N ARG A 139 -14.94 -15.99 -2.43
CA ARG A 139 -15.08 -17.45 -2.20
C ARG A 139 -15.37 -17.71 -0.71
N ASP A 140 -16.06 -18.81 -0.41
CA ASP A 140 -16.63 -19.11 0.93
C ASP A 140 -15.64 -19.14 2.12
N PHE A 141 -14.34 -19.22 1.87
CA PHE A 141 -13.28 -19.20 2.89
C PHE A 141 -12.69 -17.80 3.13
N GLU A 142 -13.20 -16.77 2.45
CA GLU A 142 -12.58 -15.44 2.42
C GLU A 142 -13.40 -14.44 3.26
N LYS A 143 -12.88 -14.02 4.42
CA LYS A 143 -13.44 -12.88 5.16
C LYS A 143 -13.12 -11.59 4.40
N LEU A 144 -14.14 -10.89 3.93
CA LEU A 144 -14.02 -9.55 3.35
C LEU A 144 -13.71 -8.55 4.48
N ILE A 145 -12.42 -8.24 4.69
CA ILE A 145 -12.03 -7.07 5.47
C ILE A 145 -11.46 -6.04 4.50
N HIS A 146 -12.14 -4.90 4.42
CA HIS A 146 -11.76 -3.81 3.52
C HIS A 146 -10.82 -2.84 4.21
N PHE A 147 -9.65 -2.61 3.61
CA PHE A 147 -8.73 -1.55 4.03
C PHE A 147 -9.36 -0.17 3.77
N GLU A 148 -9.32 0.73 4.76
CA GLU A 148 -9.93 2.06 4.61
C GLU A 148 -9.30 2.91 3.48
N GLY A 149 -8.01 2.68 3.16
CA GLY A 149 -7.31 3.41 2.09
C GLY A 149 -7.57 2.88 0.68
N CYS A 150 -8.10 1.65 0.53
CA CYS A 150 -8.30 0.96 -0.75
C CYS A 150 -9.70 0.34 -0.85
N MET A 151 -10.66 0.92 -0.15
CA MET A 151 -12.04 0.44 -0.12
C MET A 151 -12.67 0.45 -1.51
N PRO A 152 -13.38 -0.62 -1.92
CA PRO A 152 -14.14 -0.60 -3.15
C PRO A 152 -15.18 0.54 -3.16
N ILE A 153 -15.33 1.24 -4.28
CA ILE A 153 -16.17 2.43 -4.39
C ILE A 153 -17.64 2.14 -4.09
N GLU A 154 -18.12 0.94 -4.43
CA GLU A 154 -19.46 0.45 -4.10
C GLU A 154 -19.67 0.21 -2.60
N GLU A 155 -18.62 -0.15 -1.84
CA GLU A 155 -18.70 -0.28 -0.39
C GLU A 155 -18.74 1.10 0.28
N MET A 156 -17.99 2.05 -0.25
CA MET A 156 -18.06 3.45 0.20
C MET A 156 -19.45 4.05 -0.07
N ALA A 157 -20.06 3.72 -1.20
CA ALA A 157 -21.40 4.19 -1.56
C ALA A 157 -22.47 3.73 -0.55
N ILE A 158 -22.39 2.47 -0.09
CA ILE A 158 -23.33 1.89 0.89
C ILE A 158 -23.25 2.60 2.27
N ARG A 159 -22.07 3.09 2.66
CA ARG A 159 -21.87 3.78 3.95
C ARG A 159 -22.62 5.10 4.06
N GLY A 160 -23.08 5.66 2.94
CA GLY A 160 -23.97 6.81 2.94
C GLY A 160 -23.93 7.60 1.63
N PRO A 161 -25.01 8.33 1.31
CA PRO A 161 -25.17 8.98 0.01
C PRO A 161 -24.15 10.08 -0.25
N GLN A 162 -23.52 10.65 0.78
CA GLN A 162 -22.51 11.71 0.63
C GLN A 162 -21.06 11.22 0.79
N THR A 163 -20.87 9.92 1.09
CA THR A 163 -19.54 9.38 1.41
C THR A 163 -18.55 9.64 0.28
N LEU A 164 -18.95 9.41 -0.97
CA LEU A 164 -18.10 9.63 -2.14
C LEU A 164 -17.78 11.11 -2.35
N ALA A 165 -18.77 12.00 -2.21
CA ALA A 165 -18.60 13.45 -2.34
C ALA A 165 -17.69 14.08 -1.24
N PHE A 166 -17.52 13.41 -0.10
CA PHE A 166 -16.54 13.81 0.92
C PHE A 166 -15.19 13.08 0.80
N GLY A 167 -15.15 11.96 0.08
CA GLY A 167 -13.97 11.13 -0.16
C GLY A 167 -13.42 11.30 -1.59
N PRO A 168 -13.42 10.23 -2.42
CA PRO A 168 -12.72 10.21 -3.71
C PRO A 168 -13.33 11.16 -4.74
N MET A 169 -14.62 11.51 -4.60
CA MET A 169 -15.32 12.38 -5.56
C MET A 169 -15.44 13.85 -5.11
N LYS A 170 -14.63 14.26 -4.13
CA LYS A 170 -14.71 15.59 -3.53
C LYS A 170 -14.40 16.70 -4.55
N PRO A 171 -15.25 17.73 -4.73
CA PRO A 171 -15.03 18.76 -5.75
C PRO A 171 -14.16 19.95 -5.31
N VAL A 172 -13.73 19.97 -4.05
CA VAL A 172 -13.08 21.15 -3.45
C VAL A 172 -11.81 21.57 -4.20
N GLY A 173 -11.76 22.85 -4.59
CA GLY A 173 -10.62 23.46 -5.27
C GLY A 173 -10.61 23.23 -6.79
N LEU A 174 -11.71 22.77 -7.38
CA LEU A 174 -11.84 22.42 -8.80
C LEU A 174 -13.09 23.07 -9.42
N PRO A 175 -13.09 24.40 -9.66
CA PRO A 175 -14.18 25.03 -10.40
C PRO A 175 -14.22 24.51 -11.85
N ASP A 176 -15.41 24.17 -12.35
CA ASP A 176 -15.61 23.77 -13.75
C ASP A 176 -15.44 25.02 -14.64
N PRO A 177 -14.50 25.03 -15.60
CA PRO A 177 -14.24 26.19 -16.44
C PRO A 177 -15.42 26.59 -17.33
N ARG A 178 -16.35 25.68 -17.62
CA ARG A 178 -17.54 25.93 -18.46
C ARG A 178 -18.60 26.72 -17.70
N THR A 179 -18.70 26.51 -16.39
CA THR A 179 -19.75 27.12 -15.55
C THR A 179 -19.22 28.16 -14.57
N GLY A 180 -17.90 28.16 -14.31
CA GLY A 180 -17.24 28.97 -13.28
C GLY A 180 -17.58 28.54 -11.85
N LYS A 181 -18.32 27.43 -11.66
CA LYS A 181 -18.80 26.95 -10.37
C LYS A 181 -18.12 25.65 -9.98
N THR A 182 -18.00 25.41 -8.68
CA THR A 182 -17.60 24.10 -8.16
C THR A 182 -18.71 23.08 -8.45
N PRO A 183 -18.43 21.95 -9.12
CA PRO A 183 -19.43 20.92 -9.39
C PRO A 183 -19.89 20.25 -8.08
N TYR A 184 -20.96 19.46 -8.14
CA TYR A 184 -21.45 18.76 -6.96
C TYR A 184 -20.48 17.66 -6.52
N ALA A 185 -19.95 16.92 -7.49
CA ALA A 185 -18.89 15.94 -7.30
C ALA A 185 -17.95 15.96 -8.52
N VAL A 186 -16.75 15.40 -8.37
CA VAL A 186 -15.78 15.33 -9.47
C VAL A 186 -15.02 14.01 -9.41
N ILE A 187 -14.79 13.40 -10.55
CA ILE A 187 -13.99 12.19 -10.66
C ILE A 187 -12.66 12.61 -11.25
N GLN A 188 -11.57 12.33 -10.54
CA GLN A 188 -10.24 12.67 -10.97
C GLN A 188 -9.59 11.47 -11.65
N LEU A 189 -8.94 11.69 -12.79
CA LEU A 189 -8.13 10.71 -13.45
C LEU A 189 -6.68 11.17 -13.45
N ARG A 190 -5.76 10.30 -13.05
CA ARG A 190 -4.31 10.59 -13.02
C ARG A 190 -3.61 9.89 -14.17
N GLN A 191 -2.56 10.51 -14.69
CA GLN A 191 -1.72 9.92 -15.72
C GLN A 191 -1.07 8.62 -15.20
N ASP A 192 -1.28 7.51 -15.92
CA ASP A 192 -0.80 6.19 -15.53
C ASP A 192 0.52 5.82 -16.22
N ASN A 193 0.74 6.34 -17.44
CA ASN A 193 1.94 6.06 -18.23
C ASN A 193 2.68 7.33 -18.68
N ARG A 194 3.96 7.18 -19.04
CA ARG A 194 4.84 8.30 -19.43
C ARG A 194 4.32 9.11 -20.62
N HIS A 195 3.59 8.49 -21.54
CA HIS A 195 3.08 9.11 -22.76
C HIS A 195 1.72 9.79 -22.61
N ALA A 196 1.16 9.82 -21.39
CA ALA A 196 -0.16 10.41 -21.13
C ALA A 196 -1.27 9.84 -22.03
N SER A 197 -1.14 8.57 -22.44
CA SER A 197 -2.14 7.86 -23.25
C SER A 197 -3.08 7.01 -22.40
N LEU A 198 -2.74 6.78 -21.12
CA LEU A 198 -3.53 6.01 -20.18
C LEU A 198 -3.75 6.80 -18.89
N TYR A 199 -4.98 6.74 -18.40
CA TYR A 199 -5.44 7.46 -17.22
C TYR A 199 -6.17 6.56 -16.23
N ASN A 200 -5.71 6.55 -14.97
CA ASN A 200 -6.28 5.76 -13.89
C ASN A 200 -7.35 6.57 -13.13
N LEU A 201 -8.52 5.97 -12.87
CA LEU A 201 -9.59 6.60 -12.08
C LEU A 201 -9.20 6.60 -10.59
N VAL A 202 -8.97 7.79 -10.02
CA VAL A 202 -8.43 7.94 -8.67
C VAL A 202 -9.48 7.61 -7.62
N GLY A 203 -9.19 6.63 -6.76
CA GLY A 203 -10.11 6.24 -5.67
C GLY A 203 -11.28 5.37 -6.13
N PHE A 204 -11.18 4.76 -7.31
CA PHE A 204 -12.22 3.92 -7.94
C PHE A 204 -11.84 2.43 -7.90
N GLN A 205 -11.15 2.01 -6.84
CA GLN A 205 -10.97 0.60 -6.55
C GLN A 205 -12.35 -0.09 -6.54
N THR A 206 -12.49 -1.27 -7.14
CA THR A 206 -13.82 -1.88 -7.29
C THR A 206 -13.79 -3.41 -7.39
N ARG A 207 -14.87 -4.05 -6.90
CA ARG A 207 -15.23 -5.47 -7.05
C ARG A 207 -16.45 -5.68 -7.94
N LEU A 208 -16.95 -4.63 -8.60
CA LEU A 208 -18.02 -4.72 -9.58
C LEU A 208 -17.65 -5.68 -10.71
N THR A 209 -18.63 -6.41 -11.22
CA THR A 209 -18.40 -7.22 -12.42
C THR A 209 -17.99 -6.34 -13.60
N TYR A 210 -17.23 -6.89 -14.55
CA TYR A 210 -16.76 -6.12 -15.71
C TYR A 210 -17.90 -5.46 -16.52
N PRO A 211 -19.05 -6.12 -16.77
CA PRO A 211 -20.19 -5.47 -17.40
C PRO A 211 -20.71 -4.26 -16.61
N GLU A 212 -20.79 -4.38 -15.29
CA GLU A 212 -21.27 -3.29 -14.42
C GLU A 212 -20.31 -2.11 -14.38
N GLN A 213 -19.00 -2.37 -14.35
CA GLN A 213 -18.00 -1.31 -14.46
C GLN A 213 -18.15 -0.53 -15.76
N GLN A 214 -18.29 -1.23 -16.90
CA GLN A 214 -18.48 -0.59 -18.19
C GLN A 214 -19.80 0.20 -18.27
N ARG A 215 -20.88 -0.36 -17.71
CA ARG A 215 -22.20 0.29 -17.67
C ARG A 215 -22.17 1.55 -16.83
N ILE A 216 -21.61 1.48 -15.63
CA ILE A 216 -21.66 2.55 -14.63
C ILE A 216 -20.62 3.62 -14.91
N PHE A 217 -19.36 3.26 -15.21
CA PHE A 217 -18.34 4.28 -15.43
C PHE A 217 -18.52 5.05 -16.74
N ARG A 218 -19.31 4.55 -17.68
CA ARG A 218 -19.73 5.31 -18.87
C ARG A 218 -20.90 6.27 -18.62
N THR A 219 -21.52 6.27 -17.44
CA THR A 219 -22.49 7.32 -17.09
C THR A 219 -21.80 8.60 -16.58
N ILE A 220 -20.48 8.53 -16.34
CA ILE A 220 -19.68 9.67 -15.91
C ILE A 220 -19.54 10.65 -17.07
N PRO A 221 -19.90 11.94 -16.87
CA PRO A 221 -19.75 12.95 -17.91
C PRO A 221 -18.30 13.08 -18.40
N GLY A 222 -18.11 12.98 -19.70
CA GLY A 222 -16.80 12.96 -20.35
C GLY A 222 -16.20 11.55 -20.57
N LEU A 223 -16.83 10.50 -20.03
CA LEU A 223 -16.40 9.10 -20.18
C LEU A 223 -17.46 8.23 -20.88
N GLU A 224 -18.45 8.82 -21.55
CA GLU A 224 -19.55 8.12 -22.20
C GLU A 224 -19.06 7.13 -23.26
N GLN A 225 -17.98 7.48 -23.95
CA GLN A 225 -17.32 6.65 -24.96
C GLN A 225 -15.99 6.05 -24.46
N ALA A 226 -15.78 6.03 -23.14
CA ALA A 226 -14.52 5.58 -22.57
C ALA A 226 -14.20 4.14 -23.00
N ARG A 227 -12.96 3.96 -23.46
CA ARG A 227 -12.34 2.66 -23.72
C ARG A 227 -11.45 2.32 -22.54
N PHE A 228 -11.74 1.19 -21.91
CA PHE A 228 -11.02 0.72 -20.74
C PHE A 228 -9.84 -0.15 -21.19
N ALA A 229 -8.63 0.38 -21.08
CA ALA A 229 -7.41 -0.40 -21.27
C ALA A 229 -7.28 -1.49 -20.20
N ARG A 230 -7.82 -1.23 -19.00
CA ARG A 230 -7.95 -2.20 -17.91
C ARG A 230 -9.17 -1.89 -17.05
N LEU A 231 -9.98 -2.89 -16.76
CA LEU A 231 -11.05 -2.77 -15.77
C LEU A 231 -10.50 -2.98 -14.36
N GLY A 232 -11.19 -2.41 -13.37
CA GLY A 232 -10.88 -2.64 -11.97
C GLY A 232 -11.09 -4.12 -11.61
N SER A 233 -10.35 -4.60 -10.62
CA SER A 233 -10.45 -6.00 -10.20
C SER A 233 -9.99 -6.14 -8.78
N MET A 234 -10.54 -7.13 -8.09
CA MET A 234 -9.96 -7.62 -6.84
C MET A 234 -8.63 -8.30 -7.15
N HIS A 235 -7.55 -7.80 -6.57
CA HIS A 235 -6.26 -8.45 -6.55
C HIS A 235 -6.10 -9.20 -5.23
N ARG A 236 -5.56 -10.41 -5.32
CA ARG A 236 -5.25 -11.22 -4.15
C ARG A 236 -3.99 -10.64 -3.49
N ASN A 237 -4.16 -9.83 -2.45
CA ASN A 237 -3.07 -9.46 -1.55
C ASN A 237 -3.07 -10.41 -0.36
N THR A 238 -2.21 -11.43 -0.40
CA THR A 238 -2.07 -12.40 0.69
C THR A 238 -1.31 -11.78 1.85
N PHE A 239 -1.87 -11.80 3.05
CA PHE A 239 -1.15 -11.46 4.28
C PHE A 239 -1.71 -12.22 5.49
N VAL A 240 -0.88 -12.38 6.52
CA VAL A 240 -1.31 -13.01 7.77
C VAL A 240 -1.91 -12.00 8.74
N ASN A 241 -2.83 -12.46 9.60
CA ASN A 241 -3.23 -11.75 10.81
C ASN A 241 -2.02 -11.67 11.76
N ALA A 242 -1.22 -10.60 11.63
CA ALA A 242 0.04 -10.49 12.35
C ALA A 242 -0.12 -10.58 13.89
N PRO A 243 -1.11 -9.91 14.52
CA PRO A 243 -1.29 -10.01 15.97
C PRO A 243 -1.52 -11.45 16.46
N ASN A 244 -2.24 -12.26 15.68
CA ASN A 244 -2.49 -13.66 16.00
C ASN A 244 -1.32 -14.57 15.63
N CYS A 245 -0.70 -14.37 14.47
CA CYS A 245 0.26 -15.30 13.89
C CYS A 245 1.72 -15.00 14.20
N LEU A 246 2.08 -13.75 14.47
CA LEU A 246 3.47 -13.29 14.54
C LEU A 246 3.89 -12.85 15.95
N THR A 247 5.18 -13.05 16.25
CA THR A 247 5.85 -12.40 17.38
C THR A 247 6.33 -10.99 17.00
N ARG A 248 6.74 -10.18 17.97
CA ARG A 248 7.39 -8.88 17.73
C ARG A 248 8.70 -8.96 16.92
N THR A 249 9.28 -10.15 16.78
CA THR A 249 10.48 -10.43 15.97
C THR A 249 10.12 -11.06 14.61
N LEU A 250 8.85 -10.94 14.20
CA LEU A 250 8.29 -11.40 12.93
C LEU A 250 8.27 -12.93 12.75
N GLN A 251 8.50 -13.70 13.82
CA GLN A 251 8.44 -15.17 13.76
C GLN A 251 6.99 -15.64 13.79
N LEU A 252 6.68 -16.70 13.04
CA LEU A 252 5.42 -17.41 13.21
C LEU A 252 5.37 -18.06 14.59
N LYS A 253 4.28 -17.84 15.34
CA LYS A 253 4.07 -18.47 16.65
C LYS A 253 3.96 -19.99 16.53
N ALA A 254 3.33 -20.48 15.45
CA ALA A 254 3.17 -21.91 15.16
C ALA A 254 4.44 -22.57 14.59
N ALA A 255 5.38 -21.78 14.07
CA ALA A 255 6.64 -22.24 13.48
C ALA A 255 7.76 -21.22 13.74
N PRO A 256 8.37 -21.22 14.95
CA PRO A 256 9.35 -20.20 15.34
C PRO A 256 10.60 -20.13 14.44
N HIS A 257 10.88 -21.17 13.65
CA HIS A 257 11.97 -21.21 12.69
C HIS A 257 11.69 -20.41 11.41
N ILE A 258 10.45 -19.96 11.20
CA ILE A 258 10.01 -19.16 10.06
C ILE A 258 9.69 -17.73 10.51
N ARG A 259 10.26 -16.74 9.81
CA ARG A 259 9.86 -15.34 9.88
C ARG A 259 9.12 -14.92 8.62
N LEU A 260 8.18 -13.99 8.75
CA LEU A 260 7.52 -13.34 7.61
C LEU A 260 8.09 -11.93 7.42
N ALA A 261 8.29 -11.52 6.17
CA ALA A 261 8.77 -10.18 5.86
C ALA A 261 8.11 -9.62 4.60
N GLY A 262 8.01 -8.29 4.53
CA GLY A 262 7.31 -7.63 3.44
C GLY A 262 5.79 -7.70 3.60
N GLN A 263 5.05 -7.40 2.54
CA GLN A 263 3.60 -7.24 2.63
C GLN A 263 2.85 -8.47 3.20
N ILE A 264 3.38 -9.69 3.03
CA ILE A 264 2.77 -10.90 3.62
C ILE A 264 2.70 -10.86 5.15
N SER A 265 3.55 -10.06 5.81
CA SER A 265 3.51 -9.85 7.26
C SER A 265 2.47 -8.81 7.70
N GLY A 266 1.74 -8.18 6.78
CA GLY A 266 0.77 -7.12 7.07
C GLY A 266 1.34 -5.69 7.08
N VAL A 267 2.47 -5.44 6.41
CA VAL A 267 2.91 -4.06 6.11
C VAL A 267 2.48 -3.67 4.70
N GLU A 268 2.35 -2.37 4.43
CA GLU A 268 2.00 -1.87 3.10
C GLU A 268 3.00 -0.82 2.62
N GLY A 269 3.39 -0.91 1.36
CA GLY A 269 4.36 0.00 0.73
C GLY A 269 5.74 -0.63 0.52
N TYR A 270 6.47 -0.11 -0.46
CA TYR A 270 7.80 -0.63 -0.84
C TYR A 270 8.84 -0.39 0.27
N VAL A 271 8.81 0.79 0.89
CA VAL A 271 9.78 1.17 1.93
C VAL A 271 9.53 0.35 3.21
N GLU A 272 8.27 0.18 3.59
CA GLU A 272 7.84 -0.63 4.73
C GLU A 272 8.17 -2.10 4.52
N SER A 273 7.97 -2.62 3.30
CA SER A 273 8.32 -3.99 2.97
C SER A 273 9.84 -4.22 3.05
N ALA A 274 10.63 -3.30 2.52
CA ALA A 274 12.09 -3.35 2.60
C ALA A 274 12.59 -3.21 4.04
N ALA A 275 11.97 -2.34 4.85
CA ALA A 275 12.25 -2.17 6.26
C ALA A 275 11.93 -3.44 7.06
N CYS A 276 10.80 -4.08 6.79
CA CYS A 276 10.42 -5.36 7.38
C CYS A 276 11.43 -6.46 7.02
N GLY A 277 11.86 -6.53 5.75
CA GLY A 277 12.94 -7.43 5.31
C GLY A 277 14.27 -7.20 6.02
N LEU A 278 14.67 -5.93 6.19
CA LEU A 278 15.86 -5.57 6.96
C LEU A 278 15.78 -6.09 8.41
N LEU A 279 14.64 -5.90 9.07
CA LEU A 279 14.44 -6.34 10.46
C LEU A 279 14.42 -7.86 10.57
N ALA A 280 13.72 -8.56 9.68
CA ALA A 280 13.69 -10.03 9.67
C ALA A 280 15.09 -10.64 9.47
N GLY A 281 15.88 -10.07 8.54
CA GLY A 281 17.27 -10.47 8.33
C GLY A 281 18.16 -10.19 9.54
N LEU A 282 18.01 -9.01 10.14
CA LEU A 282 18.75 -8.63 11.35
C LEU A 282 18.43 -9.56 12.53
N PHE A 283 17.15 -9.79 12.82
CA PHE A 283 16.72 -10.68 13.89
C PHE A 283 17.19 -12.11 13.67
N THR A 284 17.10 -12.62 12.45
CA THR A 284 17.62 -13.96 12.11
C THR A 284 19.13 -14.05 12.34
N ALA A 285 19.91 -13.06 11.90
CA ALA A 285 21.36 -13.05 12.10
C ALA A 285 21.77 -13.01 13.59
N TRP A 286 21.00 -12.32 14.44
CA TRP A 286 21.25 -12.28 15.88
C TRP A 286 20.84 -13.58 16.58
N SER A 287 19.68 -14.12 16.22
CA SER A 287 19.16 -15.39 16.73
C SER A 287 20.13 -16.55 16.43
N LEU A 288 20.67 -16.62 15.20
CA LEU A 288 21.70 -17.58 14.80
C LEU A 288 22.99 -17.51 15.62
N ARG A 289 23.27 -16.36 16.25
CA ARG A 289 24.44 -16.14 17.10
C ARG A 289 24.12 -16.32 18.60
N GLY A 290 22.93 -16.81 18.94
CA GLY A 290 22.46 -16.94 20.32
C GLY A 290 22.36 -15.59 21.05
N ALA A 291 22.25 -14.48 20.31
CA ALA A 291 22.19 -13.14 20.88
C ALA A 291 20.74 -12.62 20.86
N LYS A 292 20.38 -11.84 21.89
CA LYS A 292 19.07 -11.19 21.98
C LYS A 292 18.84 -10.24 20.81
N GLU A 293 17.71 -10.38 20.11
CA GLU A 293 17.36 -9.54 18.98
C GLU A 293 17.24 -8.06 19.39
N PRO A 294 17.83 -7.12 18.62
CA PRO A 294 17.78 -5.70 18.95
C PRO A 294 16.48 -5.07 18.42
N SER A 295 15.39 -5.14 19.20
CA SER A 295 14.13 -4.47 18.82
C SER A 295 14.29 -2.94 18.71
N PRO A 296 13.86 -2.31 17.61
CA PRO A 296 13.85 -0.86 17.49
C PRO A 296 12.84 -0.22 18.45
N PRO A 297 13.12 0.98 19.00
CA PRO A 297 12.17 1.71 19.85
C PRO A 297 10.87 2.06 19.11
N ALA A 298 9.74 2.08 19.82
CA ALA A 298 8.42 2.38 19.25
C ALA A 298 8.31 3.81 18.70
N GLU A 299 9.17 4.72 19.16
CA GLU A 299 9.29 6.09 18.65
C GLU A 299 9.89 6.14 17.25
N THR A 300 10.53 5.08 16.77
CA THR A 300 11.05 4.97 15.40
C THR A 300 9.98 4.45 14.45
N ALA A 301 10.08 4.78 13.16
CA ALA A 301 9.18 4.23 12.15
C ALA A 301 9.21 2.68 12.11
N LEU A 302 10.41 2.10 12.30
CA LEU A 302 10.61 0.65 12.34
C LEU A 302 9.88 0.02 13.54
N GLY A 303 10.05 0.59 14.73
CA GLY A 303 9.40 0.09 15.94
C GLY A 303 7.90 0.33 15.95
N ALA A 304 7.42 1.46 15.41
CA ALA A 304 6.00 1.74 15.27
C ALA A 304 5.30 0.72 14.36
N LEU A 305 5.92 0.34 13.24
CA LEU A 305 5.39 -0.73 12.38
C LEU A 305 5.35 -2.08 13.11
N LEU A 306 6.44 -2.47 13.78
CA LEU A 306 6.46 -3.72 14.55
C LEU A 306 5.42 -3.75 15.68
N ALA A 307 5.20 -2.62 16.35
CA ALA A 307 4.19 -2.49 17.39
C ALA A 307 2.79 -2.69 16.80
N HIS A 308 2.47 -2.06 15.67
CA HIS A 308 1.19 -2.27 14.97
C HIS A 308 0.98 -3.76 14.62
N LEU A 309 1.97 -4.41 14.02
CA LEU A 309 1.88 -5.83 13.66
C LEU A 309 1.65 -6.74 14.87
N ALA A 310 2.19 -6.39 16.04
CA ALA A 310 2.13 -7.24 17.21
C ALA A 310 0.95 -6.94 18.15
N GLU A 311 0.45 -5.69 18.17
CA GLU A 311 -0.43 -5.18 19.22
C GLU A 311 -1.78 -4.66 18.70
N ALA A 312 -1.95 -4.52 17.38
CA ALA A 312 -3.25 -4.17 16.82
C ALA A 312 -4.31 -5.20 17.20
N GLU A 313 -5.56 -4.76 17.28
CA GLU A 313 -6.69 -5.65 17.54
C GLU A 313 -6.81 -6.69 16.42
N ALA A 314 -6.75 -7.97 16.80
CA ALA A 314 -6.65 -9.05 15.82
C ALA A 314 -7.88 -9.16 14.91
N ASP A 315 -9.09 -8.92 15.45
CA ASP A 315 -10.34 -9.07 14.70
C ASP A 315 -10.55 -7.98 13.64
N SER A 316 -9.91 -6.83 13.82
CA SER A 316 -9.97 -5.67 12.93
C SER A 316 -8.61 -5.37 12.26
N PHE A 317 -7.65 -6.28 12.38
CA PHE A 317 -6.29 -6.08 11.86
C PHE A 317 -6.30 -5.85 10.35
N GLN A 318 -5.57 -4.83 9.92
CA GLN A 318 -5.36 -4.49 8.52
C GLN A 318 -3.88 -4.22 8.25
N PRO A 319 -3.41 -4.46 7.00
CA PRO A 319 -2.11 -4.02 6.57
C PRO A 319 -1.97 -2.51 6.75
N MET A 320 -0.74 -2.06 7.02
CA MET A 320 -0.53 -0.67 7.37
C MET A 320 0.80 -0.15 6.81
N ASN A 321 0.73 1.03 6.20
CA ASN A 321 1.90 1.83 5.85
C ASN A 321 2.28 2.75 7.01
N ILE A 322 3.49 3.30 7.00
CA ILE A 322 3.90 4.18 8.09
C ILE A 322 3.08 5.47 8.07
N ASN A 323 2.52 5.84 9.22
CA ASN A 323 1.83 7.10 9.40
C ASN A 323 2.01 7.62 10.83
N TYR A 324 1.86 8.92 11.03
CA TYR A 324 2.06 9.57 12.33
C TYR A 324 1.13 9.05 13.45
N GLY A 325 0.05 8.34 13.13
CA GLY A 325 -0.84 7.75 14.13
C GLY A 325 -0.25 6.52 14.83
N LEU A 326 0.73 5.85 14.22
CA LEU A 326 1.37 4.65 14.80
C LEU A 326 2.44 4.99 15.84
N PHE A 327 2.94 6.22 15.82
CA PHE A 327 4.00 6.64 16.74
C PHE A 327 3.39 6.97 18.10
N PRO A 328 4.09 6.66 19.22
CA PRO A 328 3.71 7.14 20.53
C PRO A 328 3.50 8.66 20.52
N PRO A 329 2.52 9.21 21.27
CA PRO A 329 2.31 10.65 21.32
C PRO A 329 3.55 11.38 21.87
N LEU A 330 3.66 12.68 21.55
CA LEU A 330 4.60 13.57 22.22
C LEU A 330 3.96 14.08 23.52
N GLU A 331 4.72 14.04 24.61
CA GLU A 331 4.36 14.70 25.86
C GLU A 331 4.55 16.22 25.69
N LEU A 332 3.47 16.92 25.38
CA LEU A 332 3.49 18.34 25.07
C LEU A 332 2.99 19.17 26.26
N LYS A 333 3.83 20.08 26.75
CA LYS A 333 3.44 21.05 27.80
C LYS A 333 2.47 22.14 27.29
N ARG A 334 2.39 22.35 25.97
CA ARG A 334 1.51 23.33 25.31
C ARG A 334 1.04 22.83 23.95
N LYS A 335 -0.10 23.34 23.47
CA LYS A 335 -0.65 23.00 22.16
C LYS A 335 0.27 23.48 21.04
N MET A 336 0.74 22.55 20.19
CA MET A 336 1.56 22.85 19.01
C MET A 336 0.74 22.80 17.72
N LYS A 337 1.16 23.53 16.69
CA LYS A 337 0.61 23.38 15.34
C LYS A 337 0.92 21.98 14.81
N ARG A 338 0.05 21.47 13.94
CA ARG A 338 0.17 20.10 13.40
C ARG A 338 1.51 19.84 12.68
N ALA A 339 2.02 20.83 11.93
CA ALA A 339 3.28 20.72 11.21
C ALA A 339 4.47 20.60 12.18
N ASP A 340 4.58 21.53 13.13
CA ASP A 340 5.65 21.53 14.14
C ASP A 340 5.64 20.25 14.98
N ARG A 341 4.45 19.74 15.32
CA ARG A 341 4.31 18.47 16.05
C ARG A 341 4.85 17.29 15.24
N ARG A 342 4.57 17.24 13.94
CA ARG A 342 5.07 16.17 13.04
C ARG A 342 6.58 16.22 12.88
N LEU A 343 7.17 17.42 12.79
CA LEU A 343 8.63 17.60 12.76
C LEU A 343 9.26 17.12 14.08
N ALA A 344 8.73 17.54 15.23
CA ALA A 344 9.22 17.09 16.52
C ALA A 344 9.11 15.56 16.72
N MET A 345 8.05 14.92 16.18
CA MET A 345 7.93 13.46 16.18
C MET A 345 9.01 12.81 15.31
N ALA A 346 9.29 13.37 14.13
CA ALA A 346 10.35 12.89 13.25
C ALA A 346 11.74 13.05 13.88
N ASP A 347 12.03 14.18 14.51
CA ASP A 347 13.31 14.42 15.19
C ASP A 347 13.53 13.42 16.33
N ARG A 348 12.51 13.21 17.19
CA ARG A 348 12.56 12.19 18.25
C ARG A 348 12.80 10.79 17.68
N ALA A 349 12.12 10.46 16.58
CA ALA A 349 12.27 9.17 15.91
C ALA A 349 13.69 8.96 15.37
N LEU A 350 14.29 9.99 14.76
CA LEU A 350 15.64 9.92 14.20
C LEU A 350 16.71 9.79 15.28
N ILE A 351 16.57 10.50 16.41
CA ILE A 351 17.47 10.36 17.57
C ILE A 351 17.40 8.92 18.11
N ALA A 352 16.20 8.42 18.39
CA ALA A 352 16.01 7.06 18.90
C ALA A 352 16.51 5.99 17.91
N ALA A 353 16.37 6.23 16.61
CA ALA A 353 16.88 5.33 15.58
C ALA A 353 18.41 5.26 15.56
N GLU A 354 19.11 6.40 15.69
CA GLU A 354 20.58 6.40 15.73
C GLU A 354 21.11 5.74 17.00
N GLU A 355 20.50 6.02 18.17
CA GLU A 355 20.87 5.38 19.43
C GLU A 355 20.70 3.85 19.38
N TRP A 356 19.60 3.38 18.77
CA TRP A 356 19.37 1.95 18.54
C TRP A 356 20.34 1.34 17.52
N TRP A 357 20.64 2.04 16.44
CA TRP A 357 21.43 1.50 15.33
C TRP A 357 22.94 1.51 15.60
N ALA A 358 23.44 2.47 16.38
CA ALA A 358 24.85 2.60 16.71
C ALA A 358 25.52 1.30 17.21
N PRO A 359 25.00 0.61 18.25
CA PRO A 359 25.60 -0.65 18.73
C PRO A 359 25.51 -1.79 17.70
N ILE A 360 24.47 -1.79 16.86
CA ILE A 360 24.28 -2.80 15.80
C ILE A 360 25.34 -2.61 14.71
N ARG A 361 25.57 -1.36 14.30
CA ARG A 361 26.59 -0.98 13.31
C ARG A 361 28.00 -1.34 13.79
N GLU A 362 28.30 -1.10 15.06
CA GLU A 362 29.60 -1.44 15.64
C GLU A 362 29.84 -2.96 15.60
N ARG A 363 28.85 -3.75 16.03
CA ARG A 363 28.95 -5.21 15.97
C ARG A 363 29.10 -5.74 14.55
N ARG A 364 28.55 -5.07 13.54
CA ARG A 364 28.75 -5.46 12.12
C ARG A 364 30.19 -5.23 11.66
N ARG A 365 30.82 -4.13 12.08
CA ARG A 365 32.22 -3.80 11.72
C ARG A 365 33.21 -4.78 12.33
N VAL A 366 33.04 -5.11 13.61
CA VAL A 366 33.93 -6.05 14.33
C VAL A 366 33.94 -7.46 13.71
N ASN A 367 32.89 -7.86 12.98
CA ASN A 367 32.81 -9.17 12.33
C ASN A 367 33.18 -9.16 10.83
N GLN A 368 33.58 -8.00 10.28
CA GLN A 368 34.09 -7.87 8.91
C GLN A 368 35.62 -7.79 8.84
N ASN A 369 36.26 -7.50 9.99
CA ASN A 369 37.68 -7.70 10.23
C ASN A 369 37.88 -9.08 10.87
#